data_AF-W1YME1-F1
#
_entry.id   AF-W1YME1-F1
#
_cell.length_a   1.000
_cell.length_b   1.000
_cell.length_c   1.000
_cell.angle_alpha   90.00
_cell.angle_beta   90.00
_cell.angle_gamma   90.00
#
_symmetry.space_group_name_H-M   'P 1'
#
loop_
_entity.id
_entity.type
_entity.pdbx_description
1 polymer ?
#
loop_
_entity_poly.entity_id
_entity_poly.type
_entity_poly.pdbx_seq_one_letter_code
_entity_poly.pdbx_strand_id
1 'polypeptide(L)' 'QTTSFVFKDAEEAAGRFALTNPGGIYSRLGNPTTDVLDARVAQLEGGAGGIAVASGSAAITYSILN' A
#
# COMPACT_ATOMS: atom_id res chain seq x y z
N GLN A 1 -10.54 -9.79 2.52
CA GLN A 1 -10.68 -9.18 3.87
C GLN A 1 -9.67 -9.84 4.79
N THR A 2 -8.56 -9.16 5.12
CA THR A 2 -7.50 -9.66 6.01
C THR A 2 -6.75 -8.46 6.61
N THR A 3 -6.10 -8.63 7.76
CA THR A 3 -5.27 -7.59 8.41
C THR A 3 -3.77 -7.85 8.27
N SER A 4 -3.35 -9.10 8.08
CA SER A 4 -1.96 -9.55 8.06
C SER A 4 -1.67 -10.49 6.89
N PHE A 5 -0.38 -10.66 6.59
CA PHE A 5 0.13 -11.57 5.58
C PHE A 5 1.18 -12.48 6.19
N VAL A 6 1.11 -13.78 5.91
CA VAL A 6 2.07 -14.76 6.40
C VAL A 6 3.40 -14.59 5.64
N PHE A 7 4.51 -14.53 6.37
CA PHE A 7 5.84 -14.65 5.79
C PHE A 7 6.22 -16.12 5.65
N LYS A 8 6.90 -16.46 4.57
CA LYS A 8 7.49 -17.78 4.35
C LYS A 8 8.54 -18.10 5.41
N ASP A 9 9.40 -17.14 5.73
CA ASP A 9 10.49 -17.27 6.69
C ASP A 9 10.93 -15.90 7.26
N ALA A 10 11.88 -15.92 8.21
CA ALA A 10 12.39 -14.71 8.85
C ALA A 10 13.18 -13.80 7.90
N GLU A 11 13.81 -14.37 6.87
CA GLU A 11 14.56 -13.63 5.87
C GLU A 11 13.63 -12.81 4.98
N GLU A 12 12.50 -13.38 4.54
CA GLU A 12 11.47 -12.66 3.81
C GLU A 12 10.89 -11.51 4.64
N ALA A 13 10.60 -11.74 5.92
CA ALA A 13 10.10 -10.71 6.82
C ALA A 13 11.11 -9.55 6.91
N ALA A 14 12.39 -9.85 7.16
CA ALA A 14 13.45 -8.84 7.23
C ALA A 14 13.56 -8.04 5.93
N GLY A 15 13.51 -8.71 4.77
CA GLY A 15 13.54 -8.05 3.46
C GLY A 15 12.34 -7.12 3.20
N ARG A 16 11.13 -7.53 3.59
CA ARG A 16 9.93 -6.69 3.46
C ARG A 16 10.01 -5.43 4.34
N PHE A 17 10.44 -5.57 5.58
CA PHE A 17 10.62 -4.43 6.49
C PHE A 17 11.82 -3.53 6.11
N ALA A 18 12.84 -4.06 5.43
CA ALA A 18 13.96 -3.30 4.88
C ALA A 18 13.69 -2.68 3.51
N LEU A 19 12.47 -2.85 2.97
CA LEU A 19 12.04 -2.36 1.64
C LEU A 19 12.85 -2.94 0.46
N THR A 20 13.57 -4.05 0.65
CA THR A 20 14.33 -4.72 -0.40
C THR A 20 13.54 -5.83 -1.09
N ASN A 21 12.46 -6.32 -0.45
CA ASN A 21 11.56 -7.31 -1.00
C ASN A 21 10.11 -6.79 -0.96
N PRO A 22 9.46 -6.48 -2.10
CA PRO A 22 8.09 -6.01 -2.12
C PRO A 22 7.10 -7.11 -1.69
N GLY A 23 6.05 -6.72 -0.96
CA GLY A 23 4.99 -7.65 -0.56
C GLY A 23 4.16 -7.14 0.61
N GLY A 24 3.06 -7.83 0.90
CA GLY A 24 2.18 -7.47 2.01
C GLY A 24 2.85 -7.67 3.38
N ILE A 25 2.75 -6.70 4.28
CA ILE A 25 3.16 -6.84 5.69
C ILE A 25 1.92 -6.87 6.56
N TYR A 26 1.14 -5.79 6.51
CA TYR A 26 -0.17 -5.67 7.13
C TYR A 26 -1.03 -4.69 6.34
N SER A 27 -2.35 -4.92 6.34
CA SER A 27 -3.32 -4.17 5.52
C SER A 27 -3.38 -2.67 5.84
N ARG A 28 -2.84 -2.23 6.98
CA ARG A 28 -2.70 -0.80 7.30
C ARG A 28 -1.65 -0.08 6.44
N LEU A 29 -0.68 -0.78 5.84
CA LEU A 29 0.25 -0.16 4.86
C LEU A 29 -0.21 -0.32 3.42
N GLY A 30 -0.78 -1.48 3.09
CA GLY A 30 -1.16 -1.83 1.73
C GLY A 30 -1.92 -3.14 1.71
N ASN A 31 -2.81 -3.29 0.72
CA ASN A 31 -3.67 -4.45 0.60
C ASN A 31 -3.94 -4.72 -0.89
N PRO A 32 -3.86 -5.97 -1.38
CA PRO A 32 -4.04 -6.26 -2.80
C PRO A 32 -5.37 -5.75 -3.40
N THR A 33 -6.42 -5.62 -2.60
CA THR A 33 -7.68 -5.03 -3.06
C THR A 33 -7.54 -3.52 -3.33
N THR A 34 -6.90 -2.77 -2.44
CA THR A 34 -6.68 -1.33 -2.62
C THR A 34 -5.57 -1.04 -3.63
N ASP A 35 -4.55 -1.90 -3.74
CA ASP A 35 -3.49 -1.73 -4.73
C ASP A 35 -4.04 -1.73 -6.17
N VAL A 36 -5.09 -2.54 -6.43
CA VAL A 36 -5.80 -2.54 -7.72
C VAL A 36 -6.57 -1.22 -7.95
N LEU A 37 -7.17 -0.65 -6.90
CA LEU A 37 -7.81 0.66 -6.98
C LEU A 37 -6.78 1.75 -7.31
N ASP A 38 -5.66 1.75 -6.59
CA ASP A 38 -4.57 2.72 -6.76
C ASP A 38 -4.01 2.71 -8.16
N ALA A 39 -3.71 1.51 -8.69
CA ALA A 39 -3.23 1.34 -10.06
C ALA A 39 -4.23 1.85 -11.10
N ARG A 40 -5.54 1.58 -10.91
CA ARG A 40 -6.57 2.01 -11.86
C ARG A 40 -6.79 3.51 -11.83
N VAL A 41 -6.84 4.12 -10.65
CA VAL A 41 -6.98 5.59 -10.53
C VAL A 41 -5.77 6.28 -11.14
N ALA A 42 -4.55 5.81 -10.84
CA ALA A 42 -3.34 6.34 -11.45
C ALA A 42 -3.37 6.25 -12.99
N GLN A 43 -3.82 5.12 -13.55
CA GLN A 43 -3.96 4.96 -15.00
C GLN A 43 -4.99 5.93 -15.61
N LEU A 44 -6.12 6.15 -14.93
CA LEU A 44 -7.15 7.09 -15.41
C LEU A 44 -6.66 8.54 -15.44
N GLU A 45 -5.85 8.93 -14.48
CA GLU A 45 -5.29 10.29 -14.37
C GLU A 45 -3.95 10.46 -15.12
N GLY A 46 -3.41 9.40 -15.72
CA GLY A 46 -2.08 9.41 -16.34
C GLY A 46 -0.93 9.61 -15.33
N GLY A 47 -1.16 9.27 -14.06
CA GLY A 47 -0.20 9.39 -12.97
C GLY A 47 0.73 8.18 -12.84
N ALA A 48 1.85 8.36 -12.13
CA ALA A 48 2.83 7.31 -11.88
C ALA A 48 2.39 6.29 -10.81
N GLY A 49 1.47 6.66 -9.92
CA GLY A 49 0.99 5.84 -8.82
C GLY A 49 -0.13 6.54 -8.04
N GLY A 50 -0.76 5.81 -7.13
CA GLY A 50 -1.82 6.29 -6.25
C GLY A 50 -1.75 5.62 -4.88
N ILE A 51 -2.45 6.18 -3.90
CA ILE A 51 -2.61 5.57 -2.58
C ILE A 51 -4.02 5.82 -2.03
N ALA A 52 -4.76 4.74 -1.80
CA ALA A 52 -6.08 4.80 -1.20
C ALA A 52 -5.96 4.96 0.32
N VAL A 53 -6.77 5.84 0.87
CA VAL A 53 -6.85 6.10 2.32
C VAL A 53 -8.29 6.09 2.80
N ALA A 54 -8.48 6.17 4.11
CA ALA A 54 -9.79 5.98 4.74
C ALA A 54 -10.87 6.99 4.31
N SER A 55 -10.49 8.21 3.93
CA SER A 55 -11.45 9.26 3.54
C SER A 55 -10.80 10.34 2.67
N GLY A 56 -11.64 11.15 2.01
CA GLY A 56 -11.18 12.32 1.26
C GLY A 56 -10.44 13.35 2.13
N SER A 57 -10.90 13.59 3.36
CA SER A 57 -10.18 14.47 4.29
C SER A 57 -8.79 13.92 4.64
N ALA A 58 -8.66 12.61 4.85
CA ALA A 58 -7.35 11.99 5.07
C ALA A 58 -6.45 12.12 3.83
N ALA A 59 -6.99 11.99 2.62
CA ALA A 59 -6.23 12.17 1.38
C ALA A 59 -5.67 13.60 1.27
N ILE A 60 -6.51 14.61 1.55
CA ILE A 60 -6.08 16.01 1.57
C ILE A 60 -5.01 16.24 2.64
N THR A 61 -5.24 15.79 3.87
CA THR A 61 -4.26 15.95 4.97
C THR A 61 -2.93 15.28 4.63
N TYR A 62 -2.93 14.04 4.14
CA TYR A 62 -1.69 13.34 3.78
C TYR A 62 -0.98 14.02 2.61
N SER A 63 -1.70 14.56 1.64
CA SER A 63 -1.08 15.26 0.50
C SER A 63 -0.34 16.54 0.91
N ILE A 64 -0.72 17.15 2.04
CA ILE A 64 -0.08 18.37 2.57
C ILE A 64 1.02 18.06 3.59
N LEU A 65 0.89 16.97 4.34
CA LEU A 65 1.80 16.64 5.45
C LEU A 65 2.88 15.60 5.10
N ASN A 66 2.82 14.95 3.94
CA ASN A 66 3.80 13.92 3.54
C ASN A 66 5.22 14.47 3.35
#